data_AF-A0A1G7ISC6-F1
#
_entry.id   AF-A0A1G7ISC6-F1
#
_cell.length_a   1.000
_cell.length_b   1.000
_cell.length_c   1.000
_cell.angle_alpha   90.00
_cell.angle_beta   90.00
_cell.angle_gamma   90.00
#
_symmetry.space_group_name_H-M   'P 1'
#
loop_
_entity.id
_entity.type
_entity.pdbx_description
1 polymer ?
#
loop_
_entity_poly.entity_id
_entity_poly.type
_entity_poly.pdbx_seq_one_letter_code
_entity_poly.pdbx_strand_id
1 'polypeptide(L)'
;MPVSKSLITFLAALSAVSVHAGESTSSLAPLAPPDKTEATVDAKLGPHRFRFPKNLYYQQSGPDADGGVMLNVQWPHLRPLPLGVDYHDSNDNFINHISIDLSTVEHLSDDQYRALLRRMIEPLDPEKPTPSEKVLDDLSARIQGDTSHGLTRYSVDFEKFRDFYITTYGTHVRPPDPIQNDDWYVHIGVDGIPTTVIKCTPVAQTDGVRIESGRIVDIPGRSRRATCRHQFLVPEYGLLVSLSYPRVILPEWQTMEMFVRKTLKATKAK
;
A
#
# COMPACT_ATOMS: atom_id res chain seq x y z
N MET A 1 -11.05 -11.92 -72.70
CA MET A 1 -12.24 -12.73 -73.06
C MET A 1 -11.81 -13.80 -74.06
N PRO A 2 -12.38 -15.02 -74.06
CA PRO A 2 -13.38 -15.61 -73.16
C PRO A 2 -13.03 -17.10 -72.81
N VAL A 3 -13.81 -18.00 -72.20
CA VAL A 3 -15.20 -18.09 -71.72
C VAL A 3 -15.20 -19.05 -70.51
N SER A 4 -16.11 -18.79 -69.55
CA SER A 4 -16.54 -19.62 -68.42
C SER A 4 -17.56 -20.72 -68.81
N LYS A 5 -17.76 -21.73 -67.92
CA LYS A 5 -19.03 -22.42 -67.54
C LYS A 5 -18.69 -23.55 -66.54
N SER A 6 -18.85 -23.42 -65.21
CA SER A 6 -20.05 -23.37 -64.34
C SER A 6 -20.84 -24.67 -64.15
N LEU A 7 -21.23 -24.90 -62.88
CA LEU A 7 -22.40 -25.60 -62.27
C LEU A 7 -21.96 -26.72 -61.29
N ILE A 8 -22.44 -26.93 -60.05
CA ILE A 8 -23.50 -26.41 -59.15
C ILE A 8 -23.12 -26.91 -57.73
N THR A 9 -22.97 -26.05 -56.72
CA THR A 9 -23.87 -25.79 -55.56
C THR A 9 -24.04 -26.91 -54.52
N PHE A 10 -23.74 -26.64 -53.24
CA PHE A 10 -24.71 -26.75 -52.14
C PHE A 10 -24.29 -25.91 -50.91
N LEU A 11 -25.27 -25.20 -50.35
CA LEU A 11 -25.21 -24.24 -49.25
C LEU A 11 -24.99 -24.90 -47.87
N ALA A 12 -24.37 -24.18 -46.95
CA ALA A 12 -24.95 -23.93 -45.62
C ALA A 12 -24.41 -22.64 -45.01
N ALA A 13 -25.32 -21.69 -44.78
CA ALA A 13 -25.09 -20.44 -44.07
C ALA A 13 -25.16 -20.69 -42.56
N LEU A 14 -24.18 -20.18 -41.82
CA LEU A 14 -24.32 -19.87 -40.40
C LEU A 14 -23.70 -18.49 -40.18
N SER A 15 -24.58 -17.55 -39.92
CA SER A 15 -24.32 -16.17 -39.56
C SER A 15 -23.54 -16.13 -38.25
N ALA A 16 -22.24 -15.83 -38.30
CA ALA A 16 -21.50 -15.37 -37.14
C ALA A 16 -21.53 -13.85 -37.14
N VAL A 17 -22.31 -13.30 -36.21
CA VAL A 17 -22.34 -11.88 -35.86
C VAL A 17 -20.90 -11.42 -35.61
N SER A 18 -20.42 -10.46 -36.40
CA SER A 18 -19.18 -9.75 -36.10
C SER A 18 -19.40 -8.96 -34.81
N VAL A 19 -19.00 -9.54 -33.69
CA VAL A 19 -18.82 -8.81 -32.44
C VAL A 19 -17.69 -7.81 -32.73
N HIS A 20 -18.08 -6.56 -32.95
CA HIS A 20 -17.15 -5.46 -33.02
C HIS A 20 -16.29 -5.51 -31.77
N ALA A 21 -14.97 -5.60 -31.97
CA ALA A 21 -14.00 -5.30 -30.94
C ALA A 21 -14.26 -3.85 -30.50
N GLY A 22 -15.01 -3.69 -29.43
CA GLY A 22 -15.14 -2.41 -28.75
C GLY A 22 -13.77 -2.04 -28.24
N GLU A 23 -13.14 -1.05 -28.89
CA GLU A 23 -12.06 -0.29 -28.32
C GLU A 23 -12.51 0.18 -26.93
N SER A 24 -11.98 -0.44 -25.88
CA SER A 24 -12.03 0.11 -24.53
C SER A 24 -11.10 1.31 -24.50
N THR A 25 -11.57 2.43 -25.06
CA THR A 25 -11.06 3.74 -24.71
C THR A 25 -11.49 4.04 -23.28
N SER A 26 -10.77 3.47 -22.32
CA SER A 26 -10.77 3.99 -20.95
C SER A 26 -10.07 5.35 -20.98
N SER A 27 -10.87 6.36 -21.34
CA SER A 27 -10.48 7.76 -21.30
C SER A 27 -10.37 8.16 -19.84
N LEU A 28 -9.14 8.30 -19.35
CA LEU A 28 -8.85 9.01 -18.12
C LEU A 28 -9.19 10.48 -18.32
N ALA A 29 -10.44 10.83 -18.04
CA ALA A 29 -10.70 12.19 -17.61
C ALA A 29 -9.85 12.41 -16.34
N PRO A 30 -9.08 13.51 -16.25
CA PRO A 30 -8.47 13.89 -14.99
C PRO A 30 -9.53 13.85 -13.89
N LEU A 31 -9.22 13.23 -12.75
CA LEU A 31 -10.07 13.37 -11.56
C LEU A 31 -10.35 14.87 -11.39
N ALA A 32 -11.63 15.22 -11.44
CA ALA A 32 -12.07 16.60 -11.41
C ALA A 32 -11.36 17.33 -10.25
N PRO A 33 -10.94 18.59 -10.44
CA PRO A 33 -10.38 19.37 -9.35
C PRO A 33 -11.38 19.37 -8.18
N PRO A 34 -10.90 19.30 -6.92
CA PRO A 34 -11.78 19.26 -5.76
C PRO A 34 -12.73 20.46 -5.81
N ASP A 35 -14.02 20.19 -5.79
CA ASP A 35 -15.04 21.22 -5.76
C ASP A 35 -14.92 21.93 -4.41
N LYS A 36 -14.79 23.26 -4.41
CA LYS A 36 -14.69 24.07 -3.17
C LYS A 36 -15.96 23.97 -2.30
N THR A 37 -16.99 23.29 -2.78
CA THR A 37 -18.26 23.04 -2.09
C THR A 37 -18.39 21.63 -1.50
N GLU A 38 -17.34 20.79 -1.55
CA GLU A 38 -17.39 19.46 -0.96
C GLU A 38 -17.71 19.51 0.55
N ALA A 39 -18.77 18.80 0.94
CA ALA A 39 -19.17 18.70 2.33
C ALA A 39 -18.02 18.13 3.18
N THR A 40 -17.68 18.79 4.28
CA THR A 40 -16.68 18.31 5.22
C THR A 40 -17.32 17.57 6.39
N VAL A 41 -16.64 16.57 6.92
CA VAL A 41 -17.05 15.84 8.13
C VAL A 41 -15.98 16.00 9.21
N ASP A 42 -16.43 16.17 10.45
CA ASP A 42 -15.55 16.31 11.61
C ASP A 42 -14.98 14.95 12.02
N ALA A 43 -13.70 14.90 12.33
CA ALA A 43 -13.02 13.78 12.97
C ALA A 43 -12.28 14.26 14.22
N LYS A 44 -12.29 13.43 15.27
CA LYS A 44 -11.51 13.68 16.48
C LYS A 44 -10.36 12.67 16.53
N LEU A 45 -9.14 13.16 16.61
CA LEU A 45 -7.94 12.36 16.80
C LEU A 45 -7.22 12.90 18.05
N GLY A 46 -7.40 12.19 19.16
CA GLY A 46 -6.89 12.61 20.47
C GLY A 46 -7.50 13.95 20.88
N PRO A 47 -6.69 14.96 21.26
CA PRO A 47 -7.19 16.28 21.61
C PRO A 47 -7.54 17.14 20.39
N HIS A 48 -7.22 16.69 19.17
CA HIS A 48 -7.37 17.48 17.95
C HIS A 48 -8.67 17.17 17.21
N ARG A 49 -9.23 18.21 16.58
CA ARG A 49 -10.37 18.11 15.66
C ARG A 49 -9.92 18.45 14.24
N PHE A 50 -10.38 17.69 13.28
CA PHE A 50 -10.11 17.87 11.85
C PHE A 50 -11.41 17.87 11.07
N ARG A 51 -11.45 18.60 9.95
CA ARG A 51 -12.58 18.69 9.03
C ARG A 51 -12.14 18.21 7.65
N PHE A 52 -12.30 16.92 7.39
CA PHE A 52 -11.89 16.34 6.11
C PHE A 52 -13.03 16.43 5.10
N PRO A 53 -12.74 16.61 3.79
CA PRO A 53 -13.72 16.39 2.74
C PRO A 53 -14.36 15.00 2.86
N LYS A 54 -15.67 14.91 2.69
CA LYS A 54 -16.43 13.67 2.90
C LYS A 54 -15.94 12.53 2.01
N ASN A 55 -15.58 12.81 0.77
CA ASN A 55 -15.02 11.86 -0.20
C ASN A 55 -13.62 11.35 0.15
N LEU A 56 -12.91 12.01 1.08
CA LEU A 56 -11.59 11.57 1.52
C LEU A 56 -11.67 10.39 2.49
N TYR A 57 -12.79 10.22 3.21
CA TYR A 57 -13.00 9.06 4.05
C TYR A 57 -13.13 7.80 3.21
N TYR A 58 -12.61 6.68 3.71
CA TYR A 58 -12.63 5.41 3.01
C TYR A 58 -14.04 4.97 2.61
N GLN A 59 -15.01 5.12 3.52
CA GLN A 59 -16.44 4.85 3.26
C GLN A 59 -17.21 6.06 2.72
N GLN A 60 -16.51 7.16 2.44
CA GLN A 60 -17.08 8.44 2.04
C GLN A 60 -18.21 8.96 2.93
N SER A 61 -18.14 8.67 4.24
CA SER A 61 -19.21 8.97 5.20
C SER A 61 -18.69 9.79 6.38
N GLY A 62 -17.57 9.35 6.99
CA GLY A 62 -16.95 9.94 8.18
C GLY A 62 -16.02 8.93 8.84
N PRO A 63 -15.61 9.19 10.11
CA PRO A 63 -14.88 8.21 10.91
C PRO A 63 -15.65 6.88 11.05
N ASP A 64 -14.92 5.80 11.29
CA ASP A 64 -15.48 4.49 11.60
C ASP A 64 -16.24 4.53 12.95
N ALA A 65 -17.06 3.50 13.19
CA ALA A 65 -17.94 3.46 14.36
C ALA A 65 -17.18 3.46 15.71
N ASP A 66 -15.94 2.98 15.72
CA ASP A 66 -15.02 2.99 16.86
C ASP A 66 -14.22 4.31 16.99
N GLY A 67 -14.43 5.26 16.08
CA GLY A 67 -13.71 6.53 16.02
C GLY A 67 -12.43 6.49 15.20
N GLY A 68 -12.08 5.34 14.60
CA GLY A 68 -10.98 5.22 13.64
C GLY A 68 -11.17 6.16 12.44
N VAL A 69 -10.08 6.70 11.92
CA VAL A 69 -10.12 7.57 10.74
C VAL A 69 -9.33 6.93 9.62
N MET A 70 -10.04 6.30 8.69
CA MET A 70 -9.47 5.78 7.46
C MET A 70 -9.80 6.70 6.29
N LEU A 71 -8.76 7.12 5.57
CA LEU A 71 -8.82 7.97 4.39
C LEU A 71 -8.37 7.19 3.15
N ASN A 72 -8.79 7.63 1.96
CA ASN A 72 -8.44 7.00 0.69
C ASN A 72 -8.10 8.05 -0.37
N VAL A 73 -7.00 7.82 -1.10
CA VAL A 73 -6.59 8.63 -2.25
C VAL A 73 -6.08 7.78 -3.40
N GLN A 74 -6.03 8.36 -4.58
CA GLN A 74 -5.57 7.74 -5.82
C GLN A 74 -4.19 8.25 -6.22
N TRP A 75 -3.23 7.34 -6.42
CA TRP A 75 -1.98 7.62 -7.10
C TRP A 75 -2.23 7.96 -8.58
N PRO A 76 -1.44 8.85 -9.23
CA PRO A 76 -0.29 9.61 -8.73
C PRO A 76 -0.62 10.95 -8.07
N HIS A 77 -1.87 11.39 -8.12
CA HIS A 77 -2.22 12.76 -7.73
C HIS A 77 -2.60 12.93 -6.26
N LEU A 78 -2.73 11.81 -5.52
CA LEU A 78 -3.14 11.76 -4.12
C LEU A 78 -4.46 12.52 -3.89
N ARG A 79 -5.43 12.29 -4.78
CA ARG A 79 -6.78 12.84 -4.69
C ARG A 79 -7.79 11.76 -4.33
N PRO A 80 -8.83 12.07 -3.53
CA PRO A 80 -9.92 11.12 -3.31
C PRO A 80 -10.69 10.85 -4.59
N LEU A 81 -11.38 9.71 -4.63
CA LEU A 81 -12.40 9.44 -5.64
C LEU A 81 -13.61 10.37 -5.44
N PRO A 82 -14.41 10.65 -6.49
CA PRO A 82 -15.65 11.40 -6.34
C PRO A 82 -16.62 10.73 -5.35
N LEU A 83 -17.51 11.53 -4.74
CA LEU A 83 -18.58 10.99 -3.89
C LEU A 83 -19.45 9.98 -4.67
N GLY A 84 -19.72 8.83 -4.04
CA GLY A 84 -20.49 7.72 -4.61
C GLY A 84 -19.68 6.76 -5.48
N VAL A 85 -18.37 6.99 -5.67
CA VAL A 85 -17.49 6.08 -6.42
C VAL A 85 -16.64 5.28 -5.43
N ASP A 86 -16.78 3.95 -5.48
CA ASP A 86 -15.99 3.02 -4.69
C ASP A 86 -14.70 2.64 -5.44
N TYR A 87 -13.62 2.43 -4.70
CA TYR A 87 -12.36 2.00 -5.32
C TYR A 87 -12.43 0.56 -5.84
N HIS A 88 -13.40 -0.23 -5.37
CA HIS A 88 -13.72 -1.56 -5.90
C HIS A 88 -14.51 -1.53 -7.21
N ASP A 89 -15.06 -0.38 -7.63
CA ASP A 89 -15.90 -0.28 -8.84
C ASP A 89 -15.11 -0.59 -10.12
N SER A 90 -13.79 -0.41 -10.11
CA SER A 90 -12.94 -0.76 -11.24
C SER A 90 -11.56 -1.24 -10.80
N ASN A 91 -10.93 -2.03 -11.65
CA ASN A 91 -9.55 -2.46 -11.42
C ASN A 91 -8.58 -1.27 -11.35
N ASP A 92 -8.80 -0.23 -12.15
CA ASP A 92 -7.95 0.97 -12.18
C ASP A 92 -8.06 1.74 -10.85
N ASN A 93 -9.26 1.97 -10.34
CA ASN A 93 -9.42 2.58 -9.01
C ASN A 93 -8.80 1.71 -7.91
N PHE A 94 -8.91 0.39 -8.05
CA PHE A 94 -8.40 -0.55 -7.05
C PHE A 94 -6.88 -0.53 -6.96
N ILE A 95 -6.19 -0.59 -8.10
CA ILE A 95 -4.72 -0.64 -8.14
C ILE A 95 -4.09 0.71 -7.81
N ASN A 96 -4.76 1.82 -8.09
CA ASN A 96 -4.24 3.16 -7.78
C ASN A 96 -4.59 3.63 -6.36
N HIS A 97 -5.42 2.88 -5.62
CA HIS A 97 -5.82 3.25 -4.26
C HIS A 97 -4.65 3.18 -3.26
N ILE A 98 -4.61 4.17 -2.38
CA ILE A 98 -3.77 4.23 -1.19
C ILE A 98 -4.69 4.43 0.00
N SER A 99 -4.77 3.43 0.86
CA SER A 99 -5.46 3.55 2.15
C SER A 99 -4.54 4.21 3.17
N ILE A 100 -5.08 5.10 3.99
CA ILE A 100 -4.38 5.86 5.02
C ILE A 100 -5.17 5.76 6.33
N ASP A 101 -4.63 5.09 7.33
CA ASP A 101 -5.16 5.01 8.68
C ASP A 101 -4.47 6.03 9.58
N LEU A 102 -5.27 6.81 10.30
CA LEU A 102 -4.81 7.77 11.30
C LEU A 102 -5.17 7.25 12.69
N SER A 103 -4.17 6.75 13.41
CA SER A 103 -4.33 6.20 14.74
C SER A 103 -3.72 7.11 15.80
N THR A 104 -4.45 7.33 16.88
CA THR A 104 -3.94 8.07 18.06
C THR A 104 -3.16 7.13 18.97
N VAL A 105 -2.07 7.63 19.54
CA VAL A 105 -1.28 6.85 20.49
C VAL A 105 -1.42 7.46 21.87
N GLU A 106 -2.25 6.85 22.71
CA GLU A 106 -2.51 7.35 24.07
C GLU A 106 -1.50 6.79 25.08
N HIS A 107 -1.34 7.50 26.20
CA HIS A 107 -0.57 7.06 27.37
C HIS A 107 0.92 6.78 27.15
N LEU A 108 1.54 7.37 26.11
CA LEU A 108 2.99 7.34 25.94
C LEU A 108 3.63 8.67 26.35
N SER A 109 4.83 8.59 26.94
CA SER A 109 5.71 9.75 27.03
C SER A 109 6.24 10.14 25.64
N ASP A 110 6.74 11.36 25.50
CA ASP A 110 7.34 11.83 24.25
C ASP A 110 8.48 10.93 23.75
N ASP A 111 9.30 10.40 24.67
CA ASP A 111 10.37 9.46 24.34
C ASP A 111 9.83 8.12 23.83
N GLN A 112 8.81 7.58 24.50
CA GLN A 112 8.15 6.33 24.08
C GLN A 112 7.47 6.49 22.73
N TYR A 113 6.84 7.65 22.48
CA TYR A 113 6.22 7.97 21.21
C TYR A 113 7.27 8.09 20.09
N ARG A 114 8.36 8.82 20.30
CA ARG A 114 9.46 8.92 19.32
C ARG A 114 10.03 7.55 18.97
N ALA A 115 10.18 6.69 19.96
CA ALA A 115 10.70 5.34 19.79
C ALA A 115 9.67 4.33 19.28
N LEU A 116 8.41 4.72 19.03
CA LEU A 116 7.32 3.77 18.78
C LEU A 116 7.59 2.85 17.58
N LEU A 117 8.19 3.38 16.51
CA LEU A 117 8.52 2.60 15.32
C LEU A 117 9.61 1.54 15.54
N ARG A 118 10.40 1.64 16.63
CA ARG A 118 11.32 0.57 17.02
C ARG A 118 10.60 -0.75 17.26
N ARG A 119 9.39 -0.71 17.82
CA ARG A 119 8.55 -1.91 18.06
C ARG A 119 8.18 -2.66 16.78
N MET A 120 8.36 -2.05 15.61
CA MET A 120 8.12 -2.71 14.35
C MET A 120 9.34 -3.48 13.83
N ILE A 121 10.51 -3.18 14.36
CA ILE A 121 11.80 -3.63 13.85
C ILE A 121 12.72 -4.20 14.94
N GLU A 122 12.22 -4.30 16.17
CA GLU A 122 12.89 -4.85 17.33
C GLU A 122 11.93 -5.82 18.03
N PRO A 123 12.45 -6.86 18.73
CA PRO A 123 11.66 -7.74 19.58
C PRO A 123 10.82 -6.98 20.62
N LEU A 124 9.76 -7.62 21.12
CA LEU A 124 8.88 -6.99 22.12
C LEU A 124 9.62 -6.63 23.41
N ASP A 125 10.51 -7.53 23.85
CA ASP A 125 11.48 -7.30 24.93
C ASP A 125 12.91 -7.48 24.35
N PRO A 126 13.59 -6.39 23.96
CA PRO A 126 14.94 -6.45 23.42
C PRO A 126 15.99 -7.02 24.39
N GLU A 127 15.74 -6.98 25.70
CA GLU A 127 16.66 -7.57 26.69
C GLU A 127 16.50 -9.08 26.79
N LYS A 128 15.30 -9.59 26.49
CA LYS A 128 14.95 -11.02 26.56
C LYS A 128 14.13 -11.47 25.35
N PRO A 129 14.66 -11.32 24.13
CA PRO A 129 13.93 -11.73 22.94
C PRO A 129 13.76 -13.25 22.93
N THR A 130 12.59 -13.71 22.50
CA THR A 130 12.43 -15.12 22.19
C THR A 130 13.34 -15.52 21.00
N PRO A 131 13.73 -16.80 20.88
CA PRO A 131 14.51 -17.26 19.73
C PRO A 131 13.88 -16.93 18.37
N SER A 132 12.54 -16.95 18.30
CA SER A 132 11.81 -16.60 17.07
C SER A 132 11.91 -15.10 16.75
N GLU A 133 11.68 -14.23 17.74
CA GLU A 133 11.79 -12.78 17.54
C GLU A 133 13.20 -12.38 17.12
N LYS A 134 14.23 -12.99 17.71
CA LYS A 134 15.62 -12.73 17.33
C LYS A 134 15.92 -13.04 15.86
N VAL A 135 15.16 -13.94 15.24
CA VAL A 135 15.37 -14.34 13.84
C VAL A 135 14.49 -13.54 12.88
N LEU A 136 13.27 -13.20 13.29
CA LEU A 136 12.24 -12.64 12.40
C LEU A 136 11.95 -11.16 12.64
N ASP A 137 11.98 -10.74 13.90
CA ASP A 137 11.47 -9.45 14.37
C ASP A 137 12.58 -8.51 14.84
N ASP A 138 13.85 -8.90 14.67
CA ASP A 138 15.03 -8.10 14.99
C ASP A 138 15.72 -7.59 13.71
N LEU A 139 15.79 -6.26 13.53
CA LEU A 139 16.47 -5.62 12.41
C LEU A 139 17.95 -6.04 12.33
N SER A 140 18.62 -6.20 13.48
CA SER A 140 20.04 -6.52 13.53
C SER A 140 20.36 -7.95 13.06
N ALA A 141 19.37 -8.84 13.06
CA ALA A 141 19.49 -10.20 12.56
C ALA A 141 19.20 -10.32 11.05
N ARG A 142 18.62 -9.28 10.44
CA ARG A 142 18.28 -9.24 9.01
C ARG A 142 19.49 -8.90 8.14
N ILE A 143 19.42 -9.32 6.89
CA ILE A 143 20.44 -8.99 5.89
C ILE A 143 20.16 -7.59 5.36
N GLN A 144 21.06 -6.66 5.67
CA GLN A 144 21.03 -5.31 5.10
C GLN A 144 21.37 -5.37 3.60
N GLY A 145 20.50 -4.76 2.80
CA GLY A 145 20.68 -4.57 1.36
C GLY A 145 20.97 -3.12 1.00
N ASP A 146 20.67 -2.78 -0.25
CA ASP A 146 20.92 -1.44 -0.79
C ASP A 146 20.04 -0.37 -0.15
N THR A 147 20.58 0.84 -0.08
CA THR A 147 19.81 2.05 0.23
C THR A 147 19.33 2.69 -1.07
N SER A 148 18.03 2.91 -1.20
CA SER A 148 17.41 3.60 -2.34
C SER A 148 16.31 4.53 -1.88
N HIS A 149 16.19 5.71 -2.52
CA HIS A 149 15.19 6.73 -2.16
C HIS A 149 15.18 7.12 -0.67
N GLY A 150 16.35 7.06 -0.01
CA GLY A 150 16.48 7.34 1.42
C GLY A 150 16.03 6.21 2.37
N LEU A 151 15.68 5.04 1.85
CA LEU A 151 15.31 3.85 2.63
C LEU A 151 16.38 2.78 2.50
N THR A 152 16.77 2.17 3.61
CA THR A 152 17.64 0.98 3.61
C THR A 152 16.79 -0.28 3.68
N ARG A 153 16.99 -1.22 2.75
CA ARG A 153 16.28 -2.50 2.73
C ARG A 153 16.91 -3.51 3.69
N TYR A 154 16.08 -4.31 4.36
CA TYR A 154 16.46 -5.43 5.22
C TYR A 154 15.58 -6.65 4.92
N SER A 155 16.20 -7.71 4.44
CA SER A 155 15.52 -8.99 4.16
C SER A 155 15.79 -10.01 5.27
N VAL A 156 14.87 -10.94 5.47
CA VAL A 156 15.11 -12.07 6.39
C VAL A 156 16.32 -12.89 5.93
N ASP A 157 17.15 -13.29 6.88
CA ASP A 157 18.20 -14.30 6.65
C ASP A 157 17.54 -15.68 6.61
N PHE A 158 17.17 -16.14 5.41
CA PHE A 158 16.41 -17.38 5.25
C PHE A 158 17.20 -18.64 5.57
N GLU A 159 18.53 -18.60 5.46
CA GLU A 159 19.35 -19.73 5.88
C GLU A 159 19.26 -19.89 7.40
N LYS A 160 19.50 -18.80 8.15
CA LYS A 160 19.34 -18.81 9.60
C LYS A 160 17.91 -19.13 10.03
N PHE A 161 16.89 -18.60 9.33
CA PHE A 161 15.50 -18.87 9.67
C PHE A 161 15.14 -20.33 9.44
N ARG A 162 15.55 -20.92 8.32
CA ARG A 162 15.35 -22.34 8.05
C ARG A 162 16.04 -23.20 9.11
N ASP A 163 17.27 -22.88 9.48
CA ASP A 163 18.05 -23.64 10.47
C ASP A 163 17.41 -23.58 11.86
N PHE A 164 16.97 -22.38 12.29
CA PHE A 164 16.18 -22.20 13.51
C PHE A 164 14.90 -23.04 13.49
N TYR A 165 14.15 -22.99 12.38
CA TYR A 165 12.88 -23.68 12.25
C TYR A 165 13.05 -25.21 12.30
N ILE A 166 14.04 -25.75 11.59
CA ILE A 166 14.36 -27.19 11.61
C ILE A 166 14.83 -27.63 13.00
N THR A 167 15.65 -26.83 13.67
CA THR A 167 16.15 -27.16 15.01
C THR A 167 15.01 -27.19 16.04
N THR A 168 14.03 -26.29 15.90
CA THR A 168 12.94 -26.12 16.86
C THR A 168 11.81 -27.12 16.63
N TYR A 169 11.47 -27.39 15.36
CA TYR A 169 10.28 -28.16 14.99
C TYR A 169 10.61 -29.47 14.26
N GLY A 170 11.88 -29.75 13.96
CA GLY A 170 12.33 -30.94 13.23
C GLY A 170 12.24 -30.81 11.70
N THR A 171 12.68 -31.83 10.98
CA THR A 171 12.72 -31.85 9.49
C THR A 171 11.42 -32.26 8.82
N HIS A 172 10.43 -32.70 9.59
CA HIS A 172 9.14 -33.18 9.09
C HIS A 172 8.13 -32.05 8.84
N VAL A 173 8.40 -30.86 9.37
CA VAL A 173 7.58 -29.67 9.12
C VAL A 173 7.99 -28.98 7.83
N ARG A 174 7.02 -28.38 7.14
CA ARG A 174 7.29 -27.58 5.94
C ARG A 174 8.23 -26.42 6.30
N PRO A 175 9.37 -26.26 5.61
CA PRO A 175 10.26 -25.12 5.84
C PRO A 175 9.55 -23.78 5.59
N PRO A 176 9.98 -22.70 6.26
CA PRO A 176 9.44 -21.37 6.00
C PRO A 176 9.61 -20.97 4.53
N ASP A 177 8.58 -20.33 3.97
CA ASP A 177 8.61 -19.86 2.58
C ASP A 177 9.16 -18.43 2.51
N PRO A 178 10.18 -18.16 1.67
CA PRO A 178 10.73 -16.83 1.52
C PRO A 178 9.73 -15.74 1.18
N ILE A 179 8.69 -16.10 0.43
CA ILE A 179 7.68 -15.16 -0.06
C ILE A 179 6.74 -14.71 1.07
N GLN A 180 6.68 -15.44 2.19
CA GLN A 180 5.80 -15.14 3.32
C GLN A 180 6.39 -14.15 4.34
N ASN A 181 7.62 -13.67 4.13
CA ASN A 181 8.24 -12.74 5.06
C ASN A 181 8.58 -11.44 4.34
N ASP A 182 8.05 -10.34 4.86
CA ASP A 182 8.22 -9.03 4.25
C ASP A 182 9.68 -8.56 4.30
N ASP A 183 10.08 -7.90 3.22
CA ASP A 183 11.25 -7.02 3.23
C ASP A 183 10.90 -5.75 4.00
N TRP A 184 11.82 -5.29 4.83
CA TRP A 184 11.67 -4.04 5.56
C TRP A 184 12.48 -2.95 4.88
N TYR A 185 11.91 -1.76 4.78
CA TYR A 185 12.55 -0.56 4.26
C TYR A 185 12.47 0.47 5.38
N VAL A 186 13.63 0.90 5.86
CA VAL A 186 13.71 1.73 7.07
C VAL A 186 14.41 3.04 6.75
N HIS A 187 13.82 4.15 7.19
CA HIS A 187 14.50 5.44 7.26
C HIS A 187 14.86 5.70 8.73
N ILE A 188 16.17 5.78 9.01
CA ILE A 188 16.70 6.12 10.33
C ILE A 188 16.93 7.63 10.39
N GLY A 189 16.36 8.26 11.41
CA GLY A 189 16.54 9.68 11.69
C GLY A 189 17.96 10.00 12.19
N VAL A 190 18.24 11.30 12.32
CA VAL A 190 19.57 11.82 12.72
C VAL A 190 20.00 11.41 14.12
N ASP A 191 19.05 11.03 14.98
CA ASP A 191 19.22 10.56 16.35
C ASP A 191 19.37 9.03 16.45
N GLY A 192 19.41 8.33 15.31
CA GLY A 192 19.47 6.87 15.28
C GLY A 192 18.13 6.20 15.60
N ILE A 193 17.02 6.94 15.60
CA ILE A 193 15.67 6.41 15.82
C ILE A 193 14.95 6.29 14.46
N PRO A 194 14.26 5.17 14.16
CA PRO A 194 13.47 5.05 12.94
C PRO A 194 12.34 6.09 12.91
N THR A 195 12.24 6.84 11.83
CA THR A 195 11.12 7.78 11.61
C THR A 195 10.10 7.25 10.61
N THR A 196 10.50 6.27 9.80
CA THR A 196 9.66 5.59 8.81
C THR A 196 10.05 4.11 8.75
N VAL A 197 9.07 3.22 8.82
CA VAL A 197 9.24 1.78 8.60
C VAL A 197 8.21 1.30 7.59
N ILE A 198 8.65 0.65 6.54
CA ILE A 198 7.79 0.14 5.47
C ILE A 198 8.06 -1.35 5.31
N LYS A 199 7.05 -2.19 5.51
CA LYS A 199 7.12 -3.64 5.29
C LYS A 199 6.42 -3.95 3.98
N CYS A 200 7.15 -4.50 3.02
CA CYS A 200 6.57 -4.87 1.72
C CYS A 200 6.71 -6.36 1.49
N THR A 201 5.81 -6.88 0.65
CA THR A 201 6.03 -8.17 -0.03
C THR A 201 7.50 -8.26 -0.47
N PRO A 202 8.20 -9.38 -0.26
CA PRO A 202 9.63 -9.48 -0.49
C PRO A 202 10.00 -9.41 -1.98
N VAL A 203 11.17 -8.89 -2.32
CA VAL A 203 11.65 -8.71 -3.71
C VAL A 203 11.73 -10.02 -4.50
N ALA A 204 11.82 -11.15 -3.81
CA ALA A 204 11.73 -12.49 -4.42
C ALA A 204 10.39 -12.73 -5.12
N GLN A 205 9.30 -12.09 -4.67
CA GLN A 205 8.04 -12.04 -5.39
C GLN A 205 8.00 -10.84 -6.33
N THR A 206 7.65 -11.06 -7.59
CA THR A 206 7.44 -10.00 -8.59
C THR A 206 6.28 -9.08 -8.23
N ASP A 207 6.31 -7.81 -8.67
CA ASP A 207 5.26 -6.84 -8.34
C ASP A 207 3.86 -7.21 -8.83
N GLY A 208 3.74 -7.96 -9.93
CA GLY A 208 2.45 -8.28 -10.56
C GLY A 208 1.79 -7.10 -11.28
N VAL A 209 2.27 -5.88 -11.03
CA VAL A 209 1.93 -4.63 -11.72
C VAL A 209 3.20 -3.93 -12.16
N ARG A 210 3.07 -2.96 -13.06
CA ARG A 210 4.15 -2.04 -13.46
C ARG A 210 3.60 -0.65 -13.68
N ILE A 211 4.48 0.35 -13.69
CA ILE A 211 4.11 1.69 -14.12
C ILE A 211 4.27 1.80 -15.64
N GLU A 212 3.21 2.22 -16.32
CA GLU A 212 3.19 2.48 -17.76
C GLU A 212 2.49 3.80 -18.04
N SER A 213 3.20 4.73 -18.68
CA SER A 213 2.67 6.05 -19.05
C SER A 213 2.01 6.79 -17.86
N GLY A 214 2.65 6.73 -16.69
CA GLY A 214 2.16 7.39 -15.47
C GLY A 214 0.98 6.69 -14.79
N ARG A 215 0.76 5.40 -15.06
CA ARG A 215 -0.34 4.60 -14.51
C ARG A 215 0.14 3.26 -14.01
N ILE A 216 -0.49 2.73 -12.98
CA ILE A 216 -0.28 1.34 -12.59
C ILE A 216 -1.08 0.45 -13.55
N VAL A 217 -0.45 -0.57 -14.12
CA VAL A 217 -1.10 -1.55 -15.00
C VAL A 217 -0.72 -2.97 -14.56
N ASP A 218 -1.66 -3.90 -14.68
CA ASP A 218 -1.38 -5.32 -14.43
C ASP A 218 -0.40 -5.90 -15.44
N ILE A 219 0.44 -6.81 -14.95
CA ILE A 219 1.27 -7.65 -15.80
C ILE A 219 0.46 -8.91 -16.14
N PRO A 220 0.16 -9.17 -17.44
CA PRO A 220 -0.62 -10.34 -17.84
C PRO A 220 -0.07 -11.65 -17.26
N GLY A 221 -0.96 -12.52 -16.78
CA GLY A 221 -0.58 -13.81 -16.20
C GLY A 221 -0.02 -13.74 -14.77
N ARG A 222 0.00 -12.57 -14.13
CA ARG A 222 0.38 -12.40 -12.72
C ARG A 222 -0.85 -12.02 -11.90
N SER A 223 -1.28 -12.89 -10.98
CA SER A 223 -2.47 -12.65 -10.15
C SER A 223 -2.17 -12.01 -8.80
N ARG A 224 -0.92 -12.09 -8.32
CA ARG A 224 -0.51 -11.50 -7.04
C ARG A 224 0.18 -10.17 -7.25
N ARG A 225 -0.31 -9.14 -6.55
CA ARG A 225 0.29 -7.81 -6.52
C ARG A 225 1.13 -7.66 -5.26
N ALA A 226 2.37 -7.22 -5.39
CA ALA A 226 3.19 -6.88 -4.25
C ALA A 226 2.66 -5.58 -3.61
N THR A 227 2.54 -5.57 -2.29
CA THR A 227 2.04 -4.43 -1.52
C THR A 227 3.01 -4.05 -0.42
N CYS A 228 2.82 -2.86 0.14
CA CYS A 228 3.56 -2.32 1.27
C CYS A 228 2.59 -1.87 2.36
N ARG A 229 2.98 -2.07 3.61
CA ARG A 229 2.47 -1.39 4.80
C ARG A 229 3.51 -0.41 5.28
N HIS A 230 3.20 0.87 5.25
CA HIS A 230 4.09 1.98 5.57
C HIS A 230 3.63 2.66 6.84
N GLN A 231 4.48 2.74 7.84
CA GLN A 231 4.18 3.41 9.09
C GLN A 231 5.15 4.56 9.37
N PHE A 232 4.61 5.69 9.80
CA PHE A 232 5.39 6.87 10.19
C PHE A 232 4.66 7.69 11.26
N LEU A 233 5.38 8.55 11.95
CA LEU A 233 4.84 9.38 13.03
C LEU A 233 4.52 10.80 12.57
N VAL A 234 3.44 11.38 13.11
CA VAL A 234 3.12 12.82 13.02
C VAL A 234 3.10 13.40 14.44
N PRO A 235 4.28 13.78 15.00
CA PRO A 235 4.39 14.22 16.38
C PRO A 235 3.55 15.43 16.74
N GLU A 236 3.35 16.36 15.80
CA GLU A 236 2.53 17.57 16.00
C GLU A 236 1.10 17.24 16.48
N TYR A 237 0.60 16.05 16.13
CA TYR A 237 -0.75 15.59 16.46
C TYR A 237 -0.77 14.29 17.26
N GLY A 238 0.40 13.77 17.68
CA GLY A 238 0.49 12.51 18.43
C GLY A 238 -0.04 11.29 17.67
N LEU A 239 0.13 11.24 16.34
CA LEU A 239 -0.45 10.19 15.49
C LEU A 239 0.60 9.17 15.03
N LEU A 240 0.19 7.90 14.99
CA LEU A 240 0.81 6.87 14.17
C LEU A 240 -0.02 6.78 12.89
N VAL A 241 0.61 7.01 11.75
CA VAL A 241 -0.03 6.88 10.44
C VAL A 241 0.39 5.55 9.83
N SER A 242 -0.58 4.81 9.28
CA SER A 242 -0.34 3.59 8.50
C SER A 242 -0.90 3.77 7.08
N LEU A 243 -0.15 3.36 6.07
CA LEU A 243 -0.58 3.38 4.67
C LEU A 243 -0.46 1.98 4.08
N SER A 244 -1.37 1.67 3.17
CA SER A 244 -1.31 0.45 2.34
C SER A 244 -1.37 0.82 0.86
N TYR A 245 -0.39 0.33 0.09
CA TYR A 245 -0.28 0.65 -1.34
C TYR A 245 0.53 -0.42 -2.11
N PRO A 246 0.46 -0.46 -3.46
CA PRO A 246 1.29 -1.34 -4.28
C PRO A 246 2.78 -1.02 -4.18
N ARG A 247 3.64 -2.04 -4.07
CA ARG A 247 5.10 -1.85 -3.89
C ARG A 247 5.75 -1.06 -5.04
N VAL A 248 5.18 -1.10 -6.24
CA VAL A 248 5.71 -0.38 -7.41
C VAL A 248 5.79 1.15 -7.21
N ILE A 249 4.99 1.72 -6.28
CA ILE A 249 5.03 3.15 -5.95
C ILE A 249 5.79 3.47 -4.65
N LEU A 250 6.50 2.49 -4.07
CA LEU A 250 7.41 2.70 -2.93
C LEU A 250 8.37 3.89 -3.11
N PRO A 251 8.95 4.16 -4.31
CA PRO A 251 9.82 5.32 -4.50
C PRO A 251 9.19 6.68 -4.12
N GLU A 252 7.86 6.78 -4.07
CA GLU A 252 7.13 8.00 -3.74
C GLU A 252 6.72 8.11 -2.26
N TRP A 253 7.27 7.27 -1.38
CA TRP A 253 6.93 7.24 0.05
C TRP A 253 6.98 8.61 0.73
N GLN A 254 7.97 9.45 0.42
CA GLN A 254 8.10 10.80 0.98
C GLN A 254 6.97 11.72 0.51
N THR A 255 6.53 11.58 -0.74
CA THR A 255 5.40 12.33 -1.29
C THR A 255 4.11 11.96 -0.55
N MET A 256 3.90 10.66 -0.27
CA MET A 256 2.76 10.18 0.50
C MET A 256 2.77 10.69 1.95
N GLU A 257 3.92 10.66 2.64
CA GLU A 257 4.02 11.24 4.00
C GLU A 257 3.72 12.73 3.99
N MET A 258 4.30 13.46 3.04
CA MET A 258 4.11 14.90 2.90
C MET A 258 2.64 15.24 2.61
N PHE A 259 1.96 14.44 1.78
CA PHE A 259 0.53 14.60 1.54
C PHE A 259 -0.27 14.51 2.84
N VAL A 260 -0.08 13.44 3.62
CA VAL A 260 -0.79 13.26 4.89
C VAL A 260 -0.55 14.44 5.84
N ARG A 261 0.72 14.84 6.03
CA ARG A 261 1.07 15.97 6.90
C ARG A 261 0.41 17.28 6.45
N LYS A 262 0.41 17.56 5.15
CA LYS A 262 -0.23 18.75 4.57
C LYS A 262 -1.74 18.72 4.74
N THR A 263 -2.36 17.56 4.50
CA THR A 263 -3.80 17.35 4.64
C THR A 263 -4.23 17.59 6.08
N LEU A 264 -3.57 16.95 7.05
CA LEU A 264 -3.84 17.15 8.49
C LEU A 264 -3.74 18.63 8.89
N LYS A 265 -2.67 19.30 8.47
CA LYS A 265 -2.49 20.73 8.77
C LYS A 265 -3.58 21.61 8.15
N ALA A 266 -4.00 21.31 6.92
CA ALA A 266 -5.01 22.09 6.21
C ALA A 266 -6.43 21.87 6.77
N THR A 267 -6.72 20.68 7.28
CA THR A 267 -8.05 20.31 7.78
C THR A 267 -8.21 20.50 9.29
N LYS A 268 -7.14 20.80 10.03
CA LYS A 268 -7.21 21.05 11.48
C LYS A 268 -8.20 22.18 11.78
N ALA A 269 -9.20 21.88 12.60
CA ALA A 269 -10.13 22.88 13.11
C ALA A 269 -9.42 23.80 14.11
N LYS A 270 -9.82 25.08 14.13
CA LYS A 270 -9.34 26.06 15.11
C LYS A 270 -9.87 25.76 16.50
#